data_AF-A0A7C4LEI1-F1
#
_entry.id   AF-A0A7C4LEI1-F1
#
_cell.length_a   1.000
_cell.length_b   1.000
_cell.length_c   1.000
_cell.angle_alpha   90.00
_cell.angle_beta   90.00
_cell.angle_gamma   90.00
#
_symmetry.space_group_name_H-M   'P 1'
#
loop_
_entity.id
_entity.type
_entity.pdbx_description
1 polymer ?
#
loop_
_entity_poly.entity_id
_entity_poly.type
_entity_poly.pdbx_seq_one_letter_code
_entity_poly.pdbx_strand_id
1 'polypeptide(L)'
;MADDVETSLKSVARKVAGYIEDAATLTVETRVVQVDAAAAADFAQARPAARTVIKLDGDSEAVVPLQAGEAGLVVDKSLFELHERNVNAAIEYRARLLNALLGVFRGSAA
;
A
#
# COMPACT_ATOMS: atom_id res chain seq x y z
N MET A 1 -40.67 8.08 -1.02
CA MET A 1 -39.85 7.59 -2.16
C MET A 1 -38.75 8.57 -2.54
N ALA A 2 -38.97 9.89 -2.60
CA ALA A 2 -37.87 10.86 -2.84
C ALA A 2 -36.84 10.91 -1.69
N ASP A 3 -37.31 10.89 -0.43
CA ASP A 3 -36.44 10.88 0.75
C ASP A 3 -35.57 9.61 0.87
N ASP A 4 -36.09 8.45 0.46
CA ASP A 4 -35.34 7.17 0.52
C ASP A 4 -34.19 7.14 -0.49
N VAL A 5 -34.39 7.73 -1.67
CA VAL A 5 -33.37 7.84 -2.71
C VAL A 5 -32.30 8.84 -2.28
N GLU A 6 -32.69 10.01 -1.75
CA GLU A 6 -31.73 11.03 -1.27
C GLU A 6 -30.90 10.52 -0.09
N THR A 7 -31.52 9.77 0.83
CA THR A 7 -30.84 9.17 1.99
C THR A 7 -29.87 8.07 1.57
N SER A 8 -30.28 7.24 0.60
CA SER A 8 -29.43 6.19 0.03
C SER A 8 -28.21 6.77 -0.70
N LEU A 9 -28.42 7.81 -1.52
CA LEU A 9 -27.36 8.51 -2.25
C LEU A 9 -26.34 9.17 -1.30
N LYS A 10 -26.83 9.85 -0.25
CA LYS A 10 -25.97 10.43 0.79
C LYS A 10 -25.18 9.37 1.55
N SER A 11 -25.74 8.19 1.78
CA SER A 11 -25.03 7.10 2.47
C SER A 11 -23.92 6.50 1.60
N VAL A 12 -24.18 6.36 0.29
CA VAL A 12 -23.18 5.90 -0.69
C VAL A 12 -22.07 6.93 -0.80
N ALA A 13 -22.39 8.21 -0.99
CA ALA A 13 -21.40 9.28 -1.05
C ALA A 13 -20.49 9.33 0.20
N ARG A 14 -21.05 9.12 1.40
CA ARG A 14 -20.29 9.05 2.65
C ARG A 14 -19.37 7.84 2.72
N LYS A 15 -19.85 6.65 2.33
CA LYS A 15 -19.01 5.44 2.25
C LYS A 15 -17.88 5.63 1.25
N VAL A 16 -18.15 6.29 0.14
CA VAL A 16 -17.17 6.55 -0.94
C VAL A 16 -16.13 7.56 -0.49
N ALA A 17 -16.52 8.64 0.19
CA ALA A 17 -15.57 9.56 0.81
C ALA A 17 -14.63 8.84 1.77
N GLY A 18 -15.17 7.96 2.64
CA GLY A 18 -14.36 7.14 3.54
C GLY A 18 -13.41 6.19 2.79
N TYR A 19 -13.89 5.50 1.75
CA TYR A 19 -13.04 4.64 0.94
C TYR A 19 -11.97 5.41 0.16
N ILE A 20 -12.25 6.64 -0.27
CA ILE A 20 -11.27 7.50 -0.96
C ILE A 20 -10.22 7.97 0.04
N GLU A 21 -10.60 8.34 1.26
CA GLU A 21 -9.65 8.69 2.34
C GLU A 21 -8.74 7.51 2.68
N ASP A 22 -9.30 6.31 2.84
CA ASP A 22 -8.54 5.09 3.13
C ASP A 22 -7.67 4.66 1.94
N ALA A 23 -8.18 4.80 0.72
CA ALA A 23 -7.44 4.52 -0.50
C ALA A 23 -6.53 5.68 -0.93
N ALA A 24 -6.47 6.80 -0.20
CA ALA A 24 -5.69 7.97 -0.60
C ALA A 24 -4.19 7.70 -0.51
N THR A 25 -3.78 6.85 0.44
CA THR A 25 -2.37 6.57 0.70
C THR A 25 -2.10 5.08 0.66
N LEU A 26 -1.19 4.65 -0.22
CA LEU A 26 -0.64 3.31 -0.23
C LEU A 26 0.69 3.32 0.51
N THR A 27 0.79 2.61 1.62
CA THR A 27 2.06 2.41 2.34
C THR A 27 2.50 0.97 2.17
N VAL A 28 3.71 0.78 1.64
CA VAL A 28 4.37 -0.52 1.52
C VAL A 28 5.58 -0.48 2.43
N GLU A 29 5.65 -1.41 3.37
CA GLU A 29 6.76 -1.52 4.31
C GLU A 29 7.28 -2.95 4.31
N THR A 30 8.55 -3.10 3.94
CA THR A 30 9.26 -4.38 4.08
C THR A 30 9.98 -4.36 5.40
N ARG A 31 9.68 -5.35 6.26
CA ARG A 31 10.37 -5.56 7.54
C ARG A 31 11.21 -6.82 7.49
N VAL A 32 12.29 -6.82 8.24
CA VAL A 32 13.15 -8.00 8.43
C VAL A 32 13.19 -8.39 9.90
N VAL A 33 13.23 -9.70 10.13
CA VAL A 33 13.47 -10.29 11.44
C VAL A 33 14.59 -11.31 11.31
N GLN A 34 15.48 -11.35 12.30
CA GLN A 34 16.49 -12.38 12.37
C GLN A 34 15.85 -13.71 12.76
N VAL A 35 16.13 -14.77 12.00
CA VAL A 35 15.67 -16.12 12.29
C VAL A 35 16.86 -16.92 12.79
N ASP A 36 16.90 -17.22 14.08
CA ASP A 36 17.93 -18.06 14.67
C ASP A 36 17.55 -19.53 14.53
N ALA A 37 18.52 -20.40 14.25
CA ALA A 37 18.27 -21.83 14.04
C ALA A 37 17.68 -22.58 15.28
N ALA A 38 17.74 -21.95 16.47
CA ALA A 38 17.28 -22.52 17.73
C ALA A 38 15.92 -21.98 18.20
N ALA A 39 15.34 -20.97 17.53
CA ALA A 39 14.10 -20.33 17.94
C ALA A 39 13.21 -19.98 16.74
N ALA A 40 11.89 -20.02 16.95
CA ALA A 40 10.95 -19.56 15.93
C ALA A 40 11.12 -18.06 15.67
N ALA A 41 10.89 -17.63 14.43
CA ALA A 41 10.94 -16.23 14.06
C ALA A 41 9.90 -15.41 14.86
N ASP A 42 10.37 -14.39 15.58
CA ASP A 42 9.49 -13.47 16.31
C ASP A 42 9.22 -12.21 15.47
N PHE A 43 8.14 -12.24 14.69
CA PHE A 43 7.73 -11.14 13.84
C PHE A 43 7.39 -9.85 14.60
N ALA A 44 7.18 -9.90 15.93
CA ALA A 44 6.98 -8.70 16.73
C ALA A 44 8.25 -7.84 16.83
N GLN A 45 9.43 -8.45 16.64
CA GLN A 45 10.73 -7.77 16.65
C GLN A 45 11.19 -7.30 15.26
N ALA A 46 10.33 -7.42 14.24
CA ALA A 46 10.70 -7.09 12.87
C ALA A 46 11.01 -5.59 12.72
N ARG A 47 12.17 -5.27 12.14
CA ARG A 47 12.63 -3.89 11.92
C ARG A 47 12.36 -3.44 10.50
N PRO A 48 11.99 -2.17 10.27
CA PRO A 48 11.76 -1.64 8.93
C PRO A 48 13.07 -1.67 8.13
N ALA A 49 13.00 -2.30 6.95
CA ALA A 49 14.11 -2.46 6.04
C ALA A 49 13.87 -1.79 4.69
N ALA A 50 12.65 -1.40 4.35
CA ALA A 50 12.37 -0.45 3.27
C ALA A 50 10.94 0.05 3.43
N ARG A 51 10.69 1.30 3.08
CA ARG A 51 9.35 1.88 3.11
C ARG A 51 9.11 2.71 1.87
N THR A 52 7.96 2.51 1.25
CA THR A 52 7.47 3.33 0.15
C THR A 52 6.07 3.81 0.48
N VAL A 53 5.82 5.11 0.35
CA VAL A 53 4.51 5.74 0.51
C VAL A 53 4.13 6.34 -0.84
N ILE A 54 2.96 5.99 -1.36
CA ILE A 54 2.43 6.50 -2.63
C ILE A 54 1.04 7.07 -2.39
N LYS A 55 0.90 8.37 -2.57
CA LYS A 55 -0.37 9.08 -2.47
C LYS A 55 -1.15 9.00 -3.78
N LEU A 56 -2.45 9.29 -3.70
CA LEU A 56 -3.38 9.24 -4.85
C LEU A 56 -3.07 10.30 -5.91
N ASP A 57 -2.48 11.43 -5.50
CA ASP A 57 -2.02 12.52 -6.37
C ASP A 57 -0.73 12.17 -7.15
N GLY A 58 -0.14 11.01 -6.90
CA GLY A 58 1.08 10.54 -7.55
C GLY A 58 2.35 10.89 -6.79
N ASP A 59 2.26 11.64 -5.68
CA ASP A 59 3.41 11.89 -4.83
C ASP A 59 3.89 10.58 -4.20
N SER A 60 5.20 10.34 -4.27
CA SER A 60 5.81 9.15 -3.69
C SER A 60 7.08 9.48 -2.91
N GLU A 61 7.26 8.77 -1.81
CA GLU A 61 8.45 8.81 -0.96
C GLU A 61 8.95 7.39 -0.76
N ALA A 62 10.25 7.16 -0.98
CA ALA A 62 10.91 5.88 -0.78
C ALA A 62 12.11 6.02 0.15
N VAL A 63 12.14 5.18 1.19
CA VAL A 63 13.21 5.10 2.18
C VAL A 63 13.83 3.72 2.09
N VAL A 64 15.11 3.68 1.70
CA VAL A 64 15.88 2.44 1.51
C VAL A 64 17.14 2.51 2.39
N PRO A 65 17.41 1.51 3.23
CA PRO A 65 18.60 1.47 4.06
C PRO A 65 19.83 1.16 3.21
N LEU A 66 20.92 1.81 3.57
CA LEU A 66 22.22 1.61 2.95
C LEU A 66 23.11 0.85 3.93
N GLN A 67 23.86 -0.11 3.42
CA GLN A 67 24.90 -0.83 4.15
C GLN A 67 26.26 -0.18 3.88
N ALA A 68 27.16 -0.24 4.85
CA ALA A 68 28.55 0.16 4.63
C ALA A 68 29.27 -0.95 3.82
N GLY A 69 29.72 -0.62 2.63
CA GLY A 69 30.60 -1.44 1.80
C GLY A 69 32.03 -0.91 1.76
N GLU A 70 32.94 -1.67 1.16
CA GLU A 70 34.38 -1.35 1.11
C GLU A 70 34.68 0.01 0.45
N ALA A 71 33.83 0.46 -0.48
CA ALA A 71 33.99 1.71 -1.22
C ALA A 71 32.97 2.81 -0.86
N GLY A 72 32.17 2.60 0.20
CA GLY A 72 31.12 3.55 0.62
C GLY A 72 29.78 2.89 0.87
N LEU A 73 28.70 3.67 0.82
CA LEU A 73 27.34 3.18 1.08
C LEU A 73 26.80 2.38 -0.12
N VAL A 74 26.29 1.17 0.14
CA VAL A 74 25.77 0.24 -0.88
C VAL A 74 24.34 -0.17 -0.49
N VAL A 75 23.45 -0.21 -1.48
CA VAL A 75 22.09 -0.74 -1.30
C VAL A 75 22.15 -2.27 -1.22
N ASP A 76 21.45 -2.85 -0.26
CA ASP A 76 21.18 -4.30 -0.25
C ASP A 76 20.26 -4.65 -1.43
N LYS A 77 20.85 -5.13 -2.52
CA LYS A 77 20.14 -5.39 -3.78
C LYS A 77 19.03 -6.42 -3.61
N SER A 78 19.27 -7.49 -2.85
CA SER A 78 18.29 -8.55 -2.68
C SER A 78 17.06 -8.06 -1.92
N LEU A 79 17.27 -7.25 -0.88
CA LEU A 79 16.19 -6.66 -0.12
C LEU A 79 15.44 -5.58 -0.91
N PHE A 80 16.18 -4.79 -1.70
CA PHE A 80 15.60 -3.78 -2.58
C PHE A 80 14.73 -4.41 -3.68
N GLU A 81 15.21 -5.44 -4.37
CA GLU A 81 14.44 -6.18 -5.39
C GLU A 81 13.19 -6.86 -4.80
N LEU A 82 13.27 -7.35 -3.55
CA LEU A 82 12.09 -7.86 -2.86
C LEU A 82 11.08 -6.75 -2.58
N HIS A 83 11.56 -5.57 -2.12
CA HIS A 83 10.70 -4.42 -1.88
C HIS A 83 10.05 -3.90 -3.17
N GLU A 84 10.79 -3.76 -4.27
CA GLU A 84 10.25 -3.36 -5.57
C GLU A 84 9.15 -4.31 -6.05
N ARG A 85 9.35 -5.64 -5.89
CA ARG A 85 8.30 -6.62 -6.20
C ARG A 85 7.04 -6.42 -5.36
N ASN A 86 7.20 -6.15 -4.06
CA ASN A 86 6.06 -5.87 -3.17
C ASN A 86 5.35 -4.57 -3.55
N VAL A 87 6.10 -3.52 -3.88
CA VAL A 87 5.55 -2.24 -4.33
C VAL A 87 4.75 -2.41 -5.63
N ASN A 88 5.30 -3.11 -6.62
CA ASN A 88 4.61 -3.37 -7.89
C ASN A 88 3.32 -4.18 -7.68
N ALA A 89 3.36 -5.24 -6.86
CA ALA A 89 2.18 -6.02 -6.54
C ALA A 89 1.09 -5.17 -5.84
N ALA A 90 1.50 -4.28 -4.93
CA ALA A 90 0.59 -3.37 -4.24
C ALA A 90 -0.06 -2.34 -5.16
N ILE A 91 0.72 -1.78 -6.12
CA ILE A 91 0.22 -0.87 -7.15
C ILE A 91 -0.81 -1.59 -8.04
N GLU A 92 -0.50 -2.79 -8.52
CA GLU A 92 -1.44 -3.58 -9.33
C GLU A 92 -2.75 -3.86 -8.58
N TYR A 93 -2.64 -4.27 -7.31
CA TYR A 93 -3.81 -4.54 -6.48
C TYR A 93 -4.67 -3.28 -6.29
N ARG A 94 -4.05 -2.13 -5.99
CA ARG A 94 -4.75 -0.85 -5.87
C ARG A 94 -5.42 -0.45 -7.20
N ALA A 95 -4.75 -0.65 -8.33
CA ALA A 95 -5.34 -0.37 -9.65
C ALA A 95 -6.56 -1.26 -9.93
N ARG A 96 -6.51 -2.56 -9.59
CA ARG A 96 -7.66 -3.48 -9.73
C ARG A 96 -8.83 -3.05 -8.85
N LEU A 97 -8.56 -2.67 -7.61
CA LEU A 97 -9.59 -2.19 -6.68
C LEU A 97 -10.26 -0.91 -7.18
N LEU A 98 -9.46 0.09 -7.60
CA LEU A 98 -9.98 1.36 -8.14
C LEU A 98 -10.82 1.12 -9.41
N ASN A 99 -10.36 0.24 -10.30
CA ASN A 99 -11.14 -0.13 -11.50
C ASN A 99 -12.45 -0.84 -11.16
N ALA A 100 -12.45 -1.75 -10.17
CA ALA A 100 -13.67 -2.41 -9.72
C ALA A 100 -14.67 -1.41 -9.12
N LEU A 101 -14.20 -0.45 -8.31
CA LEU A 101 -15.02 0.63 -7.76
C LEU A 101 -15.62 1.51 -8.88
N LEU A 102 -14.80 1.93 -9.85
CA LEU A 102 -15.28 2.67 -11.03
C LEU A 102 -16.32 1.87 -11.83
N GLY A 103 -16.16 0.55 -11.93
CA GLY A 103 -17.13 -0.35 -12.55
C GLY A 103 -18.50 -0.32 -11.86
N VAL A 104 -18.53 -0.35 -10.51
CA VAL A 104 -19.77 -0.23 -9.74
C VAL A 104 -20.48 1.10 -10.01
N PHE A 105 -19.75 2.22 -10.09
CA PHE A 105 -20.35 3.53 -10.39
C PHE A 105 -20.89 3.63 -11.81
N ARG A 106 -20.17 3.08 -12.79
CA ARG A 106 -20.63 3.05 -14.19
C ARG A 106 -21.84 2.14 -14.38
N GLY A 107 -21.90 1.03 -13.65
CA GLY A 107 -23.04 0.11 -13.67
C GLY A 107 -24.27 0.63 -12.91
N SER A 108 -24.09 1.51 -11.92
CA SER A 108 -25.20 2.17 -11.19
C SER A 108 -25.83 3.35 -11.95
N ALA A 109 -25.25 3.76 -13.09
CA ALA A 109 -25.74 4.85 -13.93
C ALA A 109 -26.60 4.39 -15.12
N ALA A 110 -26.94 3.10 -15.18
CA ALA A 110 -27.88 2.49 -16.12
C ALA A 110 -29.09 1.93 -15.36
#